data_AF-A0A0B7IHT7-F1
#
_entry.id   AF-A0A0B7IHT7-F1
#
_cell.length_a   1.000
_cell.length_b   1.000
_cell.length_c   1.000
_cell.angle_alpha   90.00
_cell.angle_beta   90.00
_cell.angle_gamma   90.00
#
_symmetry.space_group_name_H-M   'P 1'
#
loop_
_entity.id
_entity.type
_entity.pdbx_description
1 polymer ?
#
loop_
_entity_poly.entity_id
_entity_poly.type
_entity_poly.pdbx_seq_one_letter_code
_entity_poly.pdbx_strand_id
1 'polypeptide(L)'
;MVQEMKKHLMNLYFLALSDGEFAPQELDTILEIAQEKGFSQQEFQQMLINPPVGIFQTPSEFMDKIFLLYDFAKVILADGVIDDNEVATFLKFCERFGFEAEVSRELFDWLIHLARKKLNSEQLKQEITNLISNQNGTI
;
A
#
# COMPACT_ATOMS: atom_id res chain seq x y z
N MET A 1 -9.38 11.69 9.49
CA MET A 1 -9.80 11.29 8.13
C MET A 1 -8.90 11.93 7.08
N VAL A 2 -9.03 13.21 6.74
CA VAL A 2 -8.21 13.84 5.66
C VAL A 2 -6.70 13.75 5.94
N GLN A 3 -6.24 14.06 7.16
CA GLN A 3 -4.81 14.00 7.49
C GLN A 3 -4.23 12.57 7.42
N GLU A 4 -5.00 11.55 7.80
CA GLU A 4 -4.56 10.16 7.70
C GLU A 4 -4.46 9.70 6.23
N MET A 5 -5.37 10.16 5.37
CA MET A 5 -5.27 9.89 3.93
C MET A 5 -4.07 10.58 3.29
N LYS A 6 -3.74 11.81 3.70
CA LYS A 6 -2.52 12.49 3.26
C LYS A 6 -1.26 11.74 3.70
N LYS A 7 -1.22 11.27 4.96
CA LYS A 7 -0.12 10.44 5.47
C LYS A 7 0.03 9.17 4.65
N HIS A 8 -1.08 8.46 4.41
CA HIS A 8 -1.12 7.25 3.61
C HIS A 8 -0.54 7.46 2.21
N LEU A 9 -1.00 8.50 1.49
CA LEU A 9 -0.53 8.80 0.13
C LEU A 9 0.95 9.16 0.09
N MET A 10 1.42 9.94 1.06
CA MET A 10 2.84 10.28 1.14
C MET A 10 3.70 9.06 1.50
N ASN A 11 3.25 8.21 2.44
CA ASN A 11 3.92 6.95 2.73
C ASN A 11 3.99 6.07 1.49
N LEU A 12 2.90 5.90 0.74
CA LEU A 12 2.86 5.12 -0.50
C LEU A 12 3.86 5.66 -1.52
N TYR A 13 3.91 6.98 -1.71
CA TYR A 13 4.87 7.61 -2.61
C TYR A 13 6.31 7.35 -2.19
N PHE A 14 6.62 7.47 -0.89
CA PHE A 14 7.97 7.18 -0.39
C PHE A 14 8.33 5.70 -0.47
N LEU A 15 7.36 4.78 -0.35
CA LEU A 15 7.58 3.35 -0.57
C LEU A 15 8.04 3.09 -1.99
N ALA A 16 7.29 3.60 -2.97
CA ALA A 16 7.60 3.41 -4.39
C ALA A 16 8.91 4.07 -4.82
N LEU A 17 9.40 5.09 -4.10
CA LEU A 17 10.71 5.69 -4.37
C LEU A 17 11.90 4.90 -3.77
N SER A 18 11.65 3.89 -2.93
CA SER A 18 12.69 3.39 -2.01
C SER A 18 13.66 2.37 -2.60
N ASP A 19 13.30 1.70 -3.70
CA ASP A 19 14.20 0.82 -4.47
C ASP A 19 15.10 1.58 -5.45
N GLY A 20 14.78 2.84 -5.76
CA GLY A 20 15.55 3.71 -6.64
C GLY A 20 15.18 3.60 -8.13
N GLU A 21 14.17 2.81 -8.47
CA GLU A 21 13.66 2.64 -9.85
C GLU A 21 12.20 3.09 -9.92
N PHE A 22 11.97 4.40 -9.98
CA PHE A 22 10.61 4.94 -10.03
C PHE A 22 10.15 5.22 -11.46
N ALA A 23 9.27 4.35 -11.98
CA ALA A 23 8.75 4.42 -13.33
C ALA A 23 7.52 5.36 -13.44
N PRO A 24 7.27 5.98 -14.62
CA PRO A 24 6.09 6.82 -14.83
C PRO A 24 4.76 6.11 -14.53
N GLN A 25 4.65 4.81 -14.82
CA GLN A 25 3.45 4.00 -14.62
C GLN A 25 3.11 3.84 -13.13
N GLU A 26 4.12 3.78 -12.27
CA GLU A 26 3.94 3.74 -10.82
C GLU A 26 3.38 5.07 -10.31
N LEU A 27 3.90 6.19 -10.82
CA LEU A 27 3.36 7.51 -10.49
C LEU A 27 1.92 7.66 -10.95
N ASP A 28 1.59 7.22 -12.16
CA ASP A 28 0.21 7.24 -12.68
C ASP A 28 -0.71 6.44 -11.76
N THR A 29 -0.28 5.26 -11.31
CA THR A 29 -1.04 4.42 -10.36
C THR A 29 -1.23 5.13 -9.01
N ILE A 30 -0.21 5.80 -8.47
CA ILE A 30 -0.32 6.57 -7.22
C ILE A 30 -1.30 7.73 -7.38
N LEU A 31 -1.32 8.39 -8.54
CA LEU A 31 -2.26 9.47 -8.84
C LEU A 31 -3.70 8.97 -8.95
N GLU A 32 -3.93 7.79 -9.54
CA GLU A 32 -5.24 7.14 -9.54
C GLU A 32 -5.71 6.83 -8.11
N ILE A 33 -4.82 6.28 -7.27
CA ILE A 33 -5.10 6.00 -5.86
C ILE A 33 -5.42 7.30 -5.09
N ALA A 34 -4.72 8.39 -5.38
CA ALA A 34 -5.01 9.70 -4.79
C ALA A 34 -6.42 10.17 -5.16
N GLN A 35 -6.82 10.03 -6.43
CA GLN A 35 -8.16 10.37 -6.91
C GLN A 35 -9.25 9.51 -6.25
N GLU A 36 -9.04 8.19 -6.13
CA GLU A 36 -9.96 7.28 -5.42
C GLU A 36 -10.18 7.70 -3.97
N LYS A 37 -9.13 8.25 -3.32
CA LYS A 37 -9.19 8.76 -1.94
C LYS A 37 -9.66 10.21 -1.84
N GLY A 38 -10.07 10.82 -2.96
CA GLY A 38 -10.66 12.16 -3.00
C GLY A 38 -9.65 13.31 -3.13
N PHE A 39 -8.44 13.04 -3.58
CA PHE A 39 -7.41 14.05 -3.85
C PHE A 39 -7.20 14.22 -5.35
N SER A 40 -7.25 15.47 -5.81
CA SER A 40 -6.83 15.81 -7.16
C SER A 40 -5.32 15.64 -7.33
N GLN A 41 -4.88 15.50 -8.59
CA GLN A 41 -3.45 15.49 -8.93
C GLN A 41 -2.75 16.77 -8.44
N GLN A 42 -3.41 17.93 -8.52
CA GLN A 42 -2.86 19.19 -8.03
C GLN A 42 -2.65 19.16 -6.51
N GLU A 43 -3.64 18.68 -5.75
CA GLU A 43 -3.49 18.55 -4.29
C GLU A 43 -2.36 17.58 -3.93
N PHE A 44 -2.24 16.46 -4.65
CA PHE A 44 -1.14 15.52 -4.45
C PHE A 44 0.22 16.17 -4.73
N GLN A 45 0.37 16.86 -5.86
CA GLN A 45 1.61 17.58 -6.18
C GLN A 45 1.94 18.66 -5.14
N GLN A 46 0.95 19.37 -4.61
CA GLN A 46 1.16 20.34 -3.53
C GLN A 46 1.65 19.67 -2.24
N MET A 47 1.20 18.44 -1.94
CA MET A 47 1.73 17.66 -0.82
C MET A 47 3.18 17.25 -1.03
N LEU A 48 3.62 17.01 -2.27
CA LEU A 48 5.03 16.72 -2.56
C LEU A 48 5.91 17.97 -2.38
N ILE A 49 5.44 19.14 -2.82
CA ILE A 49 6.18 20.41 -2.74
C ILE A 49 6.27 20.91 -1.29
N ASN A 50 5.19 20.77 -0.53
CA ASN A 50 5.13 21.17 0.87
C ASN A 50 4.64 19.99 1.72
N PRO A 51 5.51 19.01 2.01
CA PRO A 51 5.15 17.84 2.79
C PRO A 51 4.66 18.27 4.17
N PRO A 52 3.42 17.93 4.56
CA PRO A 52 2.96 18.30 5.89
C PRO A 52 3.84 17.70 7.00
N VAL A 53 4.03 18.48 8.06
CA VAL A 53 4.92 18.13 9.17
C VAL A 53 4.48 16.80 9.82
N GLY A 54 5.44 15.90 10.05
CA GLY A 54 5.19 14.63 10.76
C GLY A 54 4.44 13.58 9.95
N ILE A 55 4.49 13.65 8.61
CA ILE A 55 3.77 12.72 7.74
C ILE A 55 4.43 11.36 7.55
N PHE A 56 5.75 11.30 7.59
CA PHE A 56 6.45 10.04 7.49
C PHE A 56 6.34 9.29 8.81
N GLN A 57 5.26 8.53 8.92
CA GLN A 57 4.92 7.74 10.10
C GLN A 57 4.51 6.36 9.65
N THR A 58 5.18 5.36 10.21
CA THR A 58 4.73 3.98 10.13
C THR A 58 3.28 3.90 10.65
N PRO A 59 2.34 3.33 9.87
CA PRO A 59 0.98 3.14 10.35
C PRO A 59 0.96 2.29 11.63
N SER A 60 0.18 2.70 12.64
CA SER A 60 0.08 1.97 13.91
C SER A 60 -0.94 0.84 13.82
N GLU A 61 -2.08 1.11 13.20
CA GLU A 61 -3.20 0.16 13.12
C GLU A 61 -2.95 -0.92 12.07
N PHE A 62 -3.36 -2.14 12.40
CA PHE A 62 -3.24 -3.29 11.50
C PHE A 62 -3.88 -3.02 10.14
N MET A 63 -5.11 -2.50 10.13
CA MET A 63 -5.83 -2.22 8.87
C MET A 63 -5.09 -1.20 8.00
N ASP A 64 -4.53 -0.15 8.59
CA ASP A 64 -3.81 0.88 7.84
C ASP A 64 -2.51 0.35 7.23
N LYS A 65 -1.80 -0.56 7.93
CA LYS A 65 -0.65 -1.29 7.39
C LYS A 65 -1.05 -2.10 6.16
N ILE A 66 -2.15 -2.86 6.25
CA ILE A 66 -2.63 -3.69 5.14
C ILE A 66 -3.09 -2.84 3.96
N PHE A 67 -3.80 -1.72 4.19
CA PHE A 67 -4.17 -0.81 3.10
C PHE A 67 -2.95 -0.22 2.40
N LEU A 68 -1.93 0.16 3.16
CA LEU A 68 -0.72 0.74 2.60
C LEU A 68 0.03 -0.29 1.75
N LEU A 69 0.19 -1.52 2.26
CA LEU A 69 0.80 -2.61 1.52
C LEU A 69 -0.03 -3.00 0.28
N TYR A 70 -1.36 -2.96 0.36
CA TYR A 70 -2.21 -3.26 -0.80
C TYR A 70 -2.09 -2.20 -1.90
N ASP A 71 -2.10 -0.92 -1.50
CA ASP A 71 -1.89 0.16 -2.46
C ASP A 71 -0.48 0.08 -3.06
N PHE A 72 0.53 -0.33 -2.28
CA PHE A 72 1.88 -0.57 -2.81
C PHE A 72 1.93 -1.79 -3.76
N ALA A 73 1.20 -2.86 -3.48
CA ALA A 73 1.06 -4.00 -4.40
C ALA A 73 0.39 -3.61 -5.73
N LYS A 74 -0.51 -2.63 -5.75
CA LYS A 74 -1.03 -2.06 -7.00
C LYS A 74 0.05 -1.30 -7.78
N VAL A 75 0.91 -0.56 -7.08
CA VAL A 75 2.03 0.17 -7.69
C VAL A 75 3.04 -0.79 -8.32
N ILE A 76 3.46 -1.83 -7.60
CA ILE A 76 4.34 -2.91 -8.11
C ILE A 76 3.76 -3.58 -9.36
N LEU A 77 2.43 -3.64 -9.51
CA LEU A 77 1.79 -4.24 -10.69
C LEU A 77 1.62 -3.27 -11.87
N ALA A 78 2.01 -2.00 -11.72
CA ALA A 78 1.65 -0.93 -12.65
C ALA A 78 2.22 -1.14 -14.05
N ASP A 79 3.47 -1.60 -14.16
CA ASP A 79 4.13 -1.85 -15.44
C ASP A 79 3.93 -3.31 -15.93
N GLY A 80 3.33 -4.17 -15.09
CA GLY A 80 3.03 -5.57 -15.37
C GLY A 80 4.20 -6.54 -15.16
N VAL A 81 5.35 -6.04 -14.75
CA VAL A 81 6.51 -6.83 -14.32
C VAL A 81 6.58 -6.77 -12.79
N ILE A 82 7.06 -7.84 -12.16
CA ILE A 82 7.38 -7.81 -10.73
C ILE A 82 8.85 -8.18 -10.66
N ASP A 83 9.68 -7.27 -10.15
CA ASP A 83 11.11 -7.49 -10.00
C ASP A 83 11.48 -7.86 -8.54
N ASP A 84 12.69 -8.41 -8.39
CA ASP A 84 13.17 -8.88 -7.08
C ASP A 84 13.43 -7.73 -6.08
N ASN A 85 13.73 -6.51 -6.55
CA ASN A 85 13.90 -5.32 -5.71
C ASN A 85 12.56 -4.85 -5.15
N GLU A 86 11.50 -4.80 -5.96
CA GLU A 86 10.14 -4.46 -5.51
C GLU A 86 9.64 -5.44 -4.45
N VAL A 87 9.84 -6.74 -4.69
CA VAL A 87 9.52 -7.80 -3.72
C VAL A 87 10.32 -7.60 -2.43
N ALA A 88 11.64 -7.39 -2.55
CA ALA A 88 12.49 -7.16 -1.39
C ALA A 88 12.09 -5.90 -0.60
N THR A 89 11.71 -4.83 -1.29
CA THR A 89 11.21 -3.59 -0.69
C THR A 89 9.92 -3.85 0.07
N PHE A 90 8.94 -4.52 -0.54
CA PHE A 90 7.70 -4.89 0.12
C PHE A 90 7.95 -5.68 1.41
N LEU A 91 8.78 -6.73 1.34
CA LEU A 91 9.08 -7.58 2.48
C LEU A 91 9.81 -6.83 3.61
N LYS A 92 10.74 -5.93 3.28
CA LYS A 92 11.40 -5.05 4.27
C LYS A 92 10.38 -4.16 4.99
N PHE A 93 9.36 -3.66 4.29
CA PHE A 93 8.32 -2.86 4.94
C PHE A 93 7.39 -3.70 5.80
N CYS A 94 7.09 -4.93 5.41
CA CYS A 94 6.37 -5.86 6.28
C CYS A 94 7.14 -6.10 7.60
N GLU A 95 8.45 -6.34 7.52
CA GLU A 95 9.32 -6.47 8.71
C GLU A 95 9.27 -5.21 9.59
N ARG A 96 9.38 -4.02 8.99
CA ARG A 96 9.25 -2.73 9.71
C ARG A 96 7.90 -2.53 10.37
N PHE A 97 6.86 -3.18 9.86
CA PHE A 97 5.51 -3.16 10.42
C PHE A 97 5.30 -4.24 11.49
N GLY A 98 6.29 -5.10 11.72
CA GLY A 98 6.28 -6.17 12.71
C GLY A 98 5.69 -7.47 12.21
N PHE A 99 5.65 -7.71 10.89
CA PHE A 99 5.25 -9.00 10.33
C PHE A 99 6.46 -9.94 10.24
N GLU A 100 6.25 -11.20 10.63
CA GLU A 100 7.26 -12.26 10.46
C GLU A 100 7.53 -12.53 8.97
N ALA A 101 8.71 -13.07 8.65
CA ALA A 101 9.14 -13.23 7.26
C ALA A 101 8.21 -14.16 6.44
N GLU A 102 7.78 -15.28 7.02
CA GLU A 102 6.87 -16.23 6.39
C GLU A 102 5.52 -15.58 6.09
N VAL A 103 4.97 -14.87 7.08
CA VAL A 103 3.70 -14.14 6.96
C VAL A 103 3.82 -13.03 5.91
N SER A 104 4.97 -12.35 5.85
CA SER A 104 5.22 -11.28 4.89
C SER A 104 5.18 -11.79 3.45
N ARG A 105 5.70 -12.99 3.20
CA ARG A 105 5.68 -13.60 1.87
C ARG A 105 4.26 -14.01 1.46
N GLU A 106 3.53 -14.68 2.34
CA GLU A 106 2.13 -15.04 2.09
C GLU A 106 1.26 -13.80 1.86
N LEU A 107 1.49 -12.75 2.65
CA LEU A 107 0.80 -11.48 2.53
C LEU A 107 1.09 -10.82 1.18
N PHE A 108 2.35 -10.81 0.73
CA PHE A 108 2.72 -10.28 -0.58
C PHE A 108 1.95 -11.00 -1.70
N ASP A 109 2.05 -12.33 -1.76
CA ASP A 109 1.43 -13.12 -2.81
C ASP A 109 -0.10 -12.95 -2.81
N TRP A 110 -0.71 -12.85 -1.62
CA TRP A 110 -2.14 -12.59 -1.47
C TRP A 110 -2.55 -11.19 -1.95
N LEU A 111 -1.85 -10.12 -1.54
CA LEU A 111 -2.20 -8.76 -1.95
C LEU A 111 -2.00 -8.54 -3.45
N ILE A 112 -0.95 -9.13 -4.05
CA ILE A 112 -0.75 -9.12 -5.50
C ILE A 112 -1.93 -9.79 -6.22
N HIS A 113 -2.41 -10.93 -5.72
CA HIS A 113 -3.59 -11.60 -6.27
C HIS A 113 -4.86 -10.73 -6.19
N LEU A 114 -5.09 -10.06 -5.07
CA LEU A 114 -6.22 -9.15 -4.92
C LEU A 114 -6.09 -7.91 -5.83
N ALA A 115 -4.89 -7.36 -5.97
CA ALA A 115 -4.62 -6.21 -6.81
C ALA A 115 -4.84 -6.52 -8.30
N ARG A 116 -4.45 -7.71 -8.77
CA ARG A 116 -4.78 -8.22 -10.11
C ARG A 116 -6.27 -8.32 -10.37
N LYS A 117 -7.07 -8.63 -9.35
CA LYS A 117 -8.54 -8.63 -9.41
C LYS A 117 -9.17 -7.24 -9.30
N LYS A 118 -8.36 -6.19 -9.10
CA LYS A 118 -8.77 -4.79 -8.99
C LYS A 118 -9.83 -4.57 -7.90
N LEU A 119 -9.64 -5.18 -6.74
CA LEU A 119 -10.53 -4.95 -5.60
C LEU A 119 -10.44 -3.50 -5.12
N ASN A 120 -11.59 -2.93 -4.78
CA ASN A 120 -11.64 -1.63 -4.11
C ASN A 120 -11.43 -1.78 -2.58
N SER A 121 -11.34 -0.64 -1.89
CA SER A 121 -11.08 -0.62 -0.43
C SER A 121 -12.13 -1.35 0.41
N GLU A 122 -13.41 -1.32 0.01
CA GLU A 122 -14.47 -2.02 0.74
C GLU A 122 -14.41 -3.54 0.52
N GLN A 123 -14.12 -3.97 -0.70
CA GLN A 123 -13.92 -5.39 -0.99
C GLN A 123 -12.70 -5.94 -0.24
N LEU A 124 -11.60 -5.18 -0.21
CA LEU A 124 -10.43 -5.56 0.58
C LEU A 124 -10.77 -5.69 2.08
N LYS A 125 -11.51 -4.74 2.65
CA LYS A 125 -11.99 -4.82 4.05
C LYS A 125 -12.78 -6.09 4.30
N GLN A 126 -13.64 -6.47 3.37
CA GLN A 126 -14.44 -7.69 3.48
C GLN A 126 -13.54 -8.93 3.46
N GLU A 127 -12.57 -9.00 2.54
CA GLU A 127 -11.62 -10.13 2.48
C GLU A 127 -10.82 -10.28 3.78
N ILE A 128 -10.31 -9.17 4.34
CA ILE A 128 -9.60 -9.18 5.62
C ILE A 128 -10.52 -9.66 6.76
N THR A 129 -11.76 -9.15 6.80
CA THR A 129 -12.74 -9.52 7.84
C THR A 129 -13.10 -11.00 7.78
N ASN A 130 -13.27 -11.54 6.56
CA ASN A 130 -13.53 -12.97 6.35
C ASN A 130 -12.35 -13.83 6.82
N LEU A 131 -11.13 -13.41 6.51
CA LEU A 131 -9.91 -14.12 6.90
C LEU A 131 -9.79 -14.20 8.43
N ILE A 132 -9.99 -13.08 9.13
CA ILE A 132 -9.95 -13.03 10.61
C ILE A 132 -11.08 -13.87 11.22
N SER A 133 -12.29 -13.82 10.65
CA SER A 133 -13.44 -14.57 11.15
C SER A 133 -13.26 -16.08 11.00
N ASN A 134 -12.68 -16.53 9.89
CA ASN A 134 -12.45 -17.95 9.62
C ASN A 134 -11.34 -18.56 10.50
N GLN A 135 -10.39 -17.76 11.00
CA GLN A 135 -9.40 -18.24 11.98
C GLN A 135 -9.97 -18.43 13.38
N ASN A 136 -11.09 -17.79 13.71
CA ASN A 136 -11.78 -17.96 15.00
C ASN A 136 -12.77 -19.14 15.02
N GLY A 137 -12.90 -19.88 13.90
CA GLY A 137 -13.85 -20.99 13.73
C GLY A 137 -13.31 -22.40 13.99
N THR A 138 -12.11 -22.54 14.55
CA THR A 138 -11.52 -23.85 14.90
C THR A 138 -11.19 -23.91 16.39
N ILE A 139 -12.21 -24.05 17.25
CA ILE A 139 -12.10 -24.63 18.60
C ILE A 139 -13.36 -25.47 18.85
#